data_AF-A0A528N7Q1-F1
#
_entry.id   AF-A0A528N7Q1-F1
#
_cell.length_a   1.000
_cell.length_b   1.000
_cell.length_c   1.000
_cell.angle_alpha   90.00
_cell.angle_beta   90.00
_cell.angle_gamma   90.00
#
_symmetry.space_group_name_H-M   'P 1'
#
loop_
_entity.id
_entity.type
_entity.pdbx_description
1 polymer ?
#
loop_
_entity_poly.entity_id
_entity_poly.type
_entity_poly.pdbx_seq_one_letter_code
_entity_poly.pdbx_strand_id
1 'polypeptide(L)'
;LYPAHRQVEERLRNKNLAALISVSVAAVAVGLPLIFVAQQLVRETVNGATYMEEVIRGWNTDAFMSGYPRLSAVAQWIENQIDPAGTVAAFVQWLTAQSTSLLRGSINQAVMFVLTFYLLFYFLRDRESALRGIERLSPLRTAETAYTLSRLAETVHAILIGTVLVAAVQGTLGGLIFWWLGLPTPVFWGLAMGLLAIVPVLGAFLIW
;
A
#
# COMPACT_ATOMS: atom_id res chain seq x y z
N LEU A 1 -11.56 0.01 15.01
CA LEU A 1 -12.28 -1.30 14.96
C LEU A 1 -13.05 -1.60 16.25
N TYR A 2 -12.48 -1.42 17.44
CA TYR A 2 -13.15 -1.67 18.73
C TYR A 2 -14.54 -0.98 18.92
N PRO A 3 -14.73 0.33 18.65
CA PRO A 3 -16.05 0.96 18.79
C PRO A 3 -17.07 0.48 17.74
N ALA A 4 -16.64 0.25 16.50
CA ALA A 4 -17.49 -0.26 15.44
C ALA A 4 -17.93 -1.71 15.71
N HIS A 5 -17.02 -2.56 16.20
CA HIS A 5 -17.33 -3.94 16.57
C HIS A 5 -18.28 -4.03 17.77
N ARG A 6 -18.11 -3.16 18.77
CA ARG A 6 -19.00 -3.09 19.94
C ARG A 6 -20.42 -2.65 19.57
N GLN A 7 -20.58 -1.68 18.67
CA GLN A 7 -21.91 -1.26 18.17
C GLN A 7 -22.62 -2.38 17.39
N VAL A 8 -21.87 -3.20 16.66
CA VAL A 8 -22.40 -4.38 15.95
C VAL A 8 -22.74 -5.50 16.94
N GLU A 9 -21.92 -5.72 17.97
CA GLU A 9 -22.15 -6.72 19.02
C GLU A 9 -23.39 -6.39 19.88
N GLU A 10 -23.58 -5.11 20.21
CA GLU A 10 -24.77 -4.62 20.94
C GLU A 10 -26.06 -4.76 20.11
N ARG A 11 -26.00 -4.77 18.77
CA ARG A 11 -27.16 -4.96 17.87
C ARG A 11 -27.44 -6.42 17.51
N LEU A 12 -26.44 -7.28 17.40
CA LEU A 12 -26.60 -8.63 16.84
C LEU A 12 -26.63 -9.77 17.86
N ARG A 13 -26.36 -9.52 19.15
CA ARG A 13 -26.53 -10.47 20.27
C ARG A 13 -25.80 -11.83 20.12
N ASN A 14 -25.04 -12.03 19.02
CA ASN A 14 -24.27 -13.22 18.68
C ASN A 14 -22.84 -12.84 18.30
N LYS A 15 -21.87 -13.26 19.13
CA LYS A 15 -20.44 -12.91 19.02
C LYS A 15 -19.81 -13.33 17.69
N ASN A 16 -20.24 -14.45 17.12
CA ASN A 16 -19.71 -14.96 15.84
C ASN A 16 -20.09 -14.07 14.65
N LEU A 17 -21.35 -13.61 14.60
CA LEU A 17 -21.84 -12.72 13.53
C LEU A 17 -21.19 -11.33 13.62
N ALA A 18 -21.01 -10.80 14.83
CA ALA A 18 -20.35 -9.51 15.02
C ALA A 18 -18.87 -9.54 14.58
N ALA A 19 -18.15 -10.62 14.91
CA ALA A 19 -16.77 -10.81 14.46
C ALA A 19 -16.70 -10.97 12.94
N LEU A 20 -17.60 -11.77 12.34
CA LEU A 20 -17.64 -12.00 10.89
C LEU A 20 -17.87 -10.68 10.14
N ILE A 21 -18.89 -9.91 10.51
CA ILE A 21 -19.20 -8.63 9.88
C ILE A 21 -18.03 -7.65 10.02
N SER A 22 -17.42 -7.56 11.20
CA SER A 22 -16.31 -6.62 11.44
C SER A 22 -15.08 -6.96 10.60
N VAL A 23 -14.80 -8.25 10.43
CA VAL A 23 -13.69 -8.76 9.60
C VAL A 23 -14.00 -8.56 8.13
N SER A 24 -15.23 -8.83 7.68
CA SER A 24 -15.66 -8.58 6.30
C SER A 24 -15.54 -7.10 5.94
N VAL A 25 -15.98 -6.19 6.82
CA VAL A 25 -15.84 -4.74 6.61
C VAL A 25 -14.36 -4.34 6.54
N ALA A 26 -13.52 -4.86 7.44
CA ALA A 26 -12.08 -4.59 7.41
C ALA A 26 -11.42 -5.14 6.13
N ALA A 27 -11.77 -6.35 5.70
CA ALA A 27 -11.27 -6.97 4.49
C ALA A 27 -11.66 -6.19 3.24
N VAL A 28 -12.90 -5.70 3.17
CA VAL A 28 -13.35 -4.85 2.06
C VAL A 28 -12.65 -3.50 2.09
N ALA A 29 -12.56 -2.85 3.25
CA ALA A 29 -11.92 -1.53 3.38
C ALA A 29 -10.44 -1.53 3.00
N VAL A 30 -9.71 -2.63 3.26
CA VAL A 30 -8.30 -2.79 2.87
C VAL A 30 -8.16 -3.35 1.45
N GLY A 31 -8.98 -4.34 1.10
CA GLY A 31 -8.89 -5.06 -0.18
C GLY A 31 -9.28 -4.20 -1.39
N LEU A 32 -10.33 -3.37 -1.28
CA LEU A 32 -10.77 -2.52 -2.39
C LEU A 32 -9.68 -1.55 -2.87
N PRO A 33 -9.05 -0.73 -2.00
CA PRO A 33 -7.95 0.15 -2.37
C PRO A 33 -6.79 -0.62 -3.02
N LEU A 34 -6.41 -1.77 -2.45
CA LEU A 34 -5.33 -2.62 -2.98
C LEU A 34 -5.63 -3.14 -4.38
N ILE A 35 -6.84 -3.65 -4.60
CA ILE A 35 -7.27 -4.14 -5.92
C ILE A 35 -7.31 -2.98 -6.93
N PHE A 36 -7.80 -1.81 -6.53
CA PHE A 36 -7.83 -0.63 -7.39
C PHE A 36 -6.42 -0.21 -7.84
N VAL A 37 -5.47 -0.15 -6.90
CA VAL A 37 -4.05 0.15 -7.21
C VAL A 37 -3.45 -0.92 -8.09
N ALA A 38 -3.64 -2.20 -7.79
CA ALA A 38 -3.12 -3.30 -8.60
C ALA A 38 -3.62 -3.23 -10.05
N GLN A 39 -4.91 -2.97 -10.25
CA GLN A 39 -5.49 -2.82 -11.59
C GLN A 39 -4.97 -1.59 -12.32
N GLN A 40 -4.82 -0.45 -11.64
CA GLN A 40 -4.25 0.76 -12.23
C GLN A 40 -2.80 0.57 -12.62
N LEU A 41 -1.99 -0.07 -11.77
CA LEU A 41 -0.60 -0.37 -12.05
C LEU A 41 -0.45 -1.23 -13.31
N VAL A 42 -1.28 -2.27 -13.45
CA VAL A 42 -1.29 -3.11 -14.66
C VAL A 42 -1.65 -2.29 -15.90
N ARG A 43 -2.69 -1.45 -15.82
CA ARG A 43 -3.09 -0.56 -16.94
C ARG A 43 -1.99 0.43 -17.31
N GLU A 44 -1.37 1.07 -16.33
CA GLU A 44 -0.26 2.00 -16.56
C GLU A 44 0.97 1.31 -17.12
N THR A 45 1.25 0.06 -16.70
CA THR A 45 2.39 -0.70 -17.22
C THR A 45 2.18 -1.05 -18.70
N VAL A 46 0.97 -1.47 -19.08
CA VAL A 46 0.64 -1.80 -20.48
C VAL A 46 0.62 -0.54 -21.36
N ASN A 47 0.05 0.56 -20.87
CA ASN A 47 0.02 1.83 -21.60
C ASN A 47 1.40 2.51 -21.67
N GLY A 48 2.21 2.37 -20.62
CA GLY A 48 3.59 2.85 -20.57
C GLY A 48 4.50 2.06 -21.51
N ALA A 49 4.35 0.73 -21.57
CA ALA A 49 5.11 -0.11 -22.50
C ALA A 49 4.80 0.22 -23.96
N THR A 50 3.53 0.47 -24.31
CA THR A 50 3.13 0.87 -25.67
C THR A 50 3.59 2.30 -26.01
N TYR A 51 3.51 3.24 -25.07
CA TYR A 51 4.06 4.60 -25.25
C TYR A 51 5.59 4.58 -25.41
N MET A 52 6.31 3.76 -24.63
CA MET A 52 7.75 3.58 -24.79
C MET A 52 8.10 2.91 -26.12
N GLU A 53 7.34 1.90 -26.57
CA GLU A 53 7.57 1.27 -27.87
C GLU A 53 7.34 2.25 -29.03
N GLU A 54 6.34 3.14 -28.92
CA GLU A 54 6.05 4.18 -29.92
C GLU A 54 7.07 5.32 -29.89
N VAL A 55 7.55 5.74 -28.71
CA VAL A 55 8.65 6.70 -28.56
C VAL A 55 9.96 6.13 -29.09
N ILE A 56 10.24 4.85 -28.88
CA ILE A 56 11.45 4.16 -29.37
C ILE A 56 11.38 3.94 -30.89
N ARG A 57 10.22 3.53 -31.43
CA ARG A 57 10.04 3.36 -32.89
C ARG A 57 9.95 4.69 -33.63
N GLY A 58 9.43 5.72 -32.98
CA GLY A 58 9.35 7.10 -33.49
C GLY A 58 10.59 7.94 -33.19
N TRP A 59 11.63 7.34 -32.58
CA TRP A 59 12.87 8.05 -32.24
C TRP A 59 13.72 8.28 -33.49
N ASN A 60 13.33 9.30 -34.24
CA ASN A 60 14.09 9.82 -35.36
C ASN A 60 15.08 10.85 -34.80
N THR A 61 16.28 10.39 -34.43
CA THR A 61 17.38 11.20 -33.90
C THR A 61 17.65 12.45 -34.75
N ASP A 62 17.43 12.36 -36.06
CA ASP A 62 17.61 13.45 -37.03
C ASP A 62 16.61 14.62 -36.87
N ALA A 63 15.38 14.35 -36.42
CA ALA A 63 14.35 15.38 -36.23
C ALA A 63 14.52 16.15 -34.91
N PHE A 64 15.04 15.49 -33.87
CA PHE A 64 15.30 16.13 -32.57
C PHE A 64 16.56 17.01 -32.61
N MET A 65 17.57 16.60 -33.38
CA MET A 65 18.83 17.36 -33.56
C MET A 65 18.65 18.68 -34.34
N SER A 66 17.66 18.76 -35.23
CA SER A 66 17.40 19.95 -36.05
C SER A 66 16.53 21.02 -35.37
N GLY A 67 15.77 20.67 -34.33
CA GLY A 67 14.85 21.59 -33.63
C GLY A 67 15.47 22.45 -32.52
N TYR A 68 16.51 21.98 -31.84
CA TYR A 68 17.13 22.67 -30.69
C TYR A 68 18.66 22.46 -30.62
N PRO A 69 19.45 23.25 -31.37
CA PRO A 69 20.92 23.09 -31.45
C PRO A 69 21.68 23.35 -30.13
N ARG A 70 21.03 23.88 -29.09
CA ARG A 70 21.60 24.05 -27.74
C ARG A 70 21.38 22.85 -26.81
N LEU A 71 20.47 21.94 -27.17
CA LEU A 71 20.18 20.71 -26.41
C LEU A 71 20.91 19.50 -26.97
N SER A 72 21.55 19.61 -28.14
CA SER A 72 22.36 18.55 -28.76
C SER A 72 23.52 18.09 -27.88
N ALA A 73 24.16 18.99 -27.13
CA ALA A 73 25.23 18.65 -26.19
C ALA A 73 24.71 17.86 -24.97
N VAL A 74 23.48 18.13 -24.51
CA VAL A 74 22.83 17.41 -23.41
C VAL A 74 22.32 16.05 -23.91
N ALA A 75 21.74 16.02 -25.11
CA ALA A 75 21.31 14.78 -25.76
C ALA A 75 22.48 13.83 -26.02
N GLN A 76 23.60 14.32 -26.56
CA GLN A 76 24.82 13.52 -26.77
C GLN A 76 25.51 13.11 -25.46
N TRP A 77 25.42 13.92 -24.40
CA TRP A 77 25.93 13.53 -23.07
C TRP A 77 25.07 12.42 -22.44
N ILE A 78 23.74 12.49 -22.59
CA ILE A 78 22.81 11.44 -22.15
C ILE A 78 22.99 10.16 -22.98
N GLU A 79 23.09 10.26 -24.31
CA GLU A 79 23.22 9.13 -25.24
C GLU A 79 24.56 8.39 -25.10
N ASN A 80 25.64 9.09 -24.69
CA ASN A 80 26.95 8.48 -24.44
C ASN A 80 27.13 7.90 -23.02
N GLN A 81 26.30 8.27 -22.04
CA GLN A 81 26.40 7.80 -20.65
C GLN A 81 25.25 6.88 -20.22
N ILE A 82 24.07 7.02 -20.83
CA ILE A 82 22.85 6.29 -20.49
C ILE A 82 22.37 5.69 -21.80
N ASP A 83 22.62 4.40 -22.02
CA ASP A 83 22.00 3.65 -23.11
C ASP A 83 20.47 3.68 -22.87
N PRO A 84 19.71 4.51 -23.58
CA PRO A 84 18.31 4.77 -23.26
C PRO A 84 17.49 3.49 -23.50
N ALA A 85 17.89 2.71 -24.52
CA ALA A 85 17.32 1.41 -24.81
C ALA A 85 17.72 0.38 -23.75
N GLY A 86 18.98 0.36 -23.31
CA GLY A 86 19.47 -0.53 -22.25
C GLY A 86 18.85 -0.27 -20.88
N THR A 87 18.65 1.00 -20.52
CA THR A 87 18.06 1.42 -19.23
C THR A 87 16.56 1.16 -19.19
N VAL A 88 15.86 1.44 -20.29
CA VAL A 88 14.44 1.11 -20.45
C VAL A 88 14.24 -0.40 -20.50
N ALA A 89 15.09 -1.14 -21.23
CA ALA A 89 15.04 -2.60 -21.28
C ALA A 89 15.35 -3.21 -19.90
N ALA A 90 16.29 -2.67 -19.14
CA ALA A 90 16.59 -3.09 -17.77
C ALA A 90 15.42 -2.78 -16.82
N PHE A 91 14.75 -1.62 -16.96
CA PHE A 91 13.57 -1.28 -16.19
C PHE A 91 12.37 -2.18 -16.53
N VAL A 92 12.14 -2.46 -17.82
CA VAL A 92 11.10 -3.39 -18.30
C VAL A 92 11.40 -4.82 -17.88
N GLN A 93 12.67 -5.26 -17.94
CA GLN A 93 13.08 -6.58 -17.43
C GLN A 93 12.93 -6.67 -15.92
N TRP A 94 13.29 -5.63 -15.17
CA TRP A 94 13.06 -5.56 -13.73
C TRP A 94 11.56 -5.62 -13.42
N LEU A 95 10.72 -4.84 -14.10
CA LEU A 95 9.25 -4.89 -13.99
C LEU A 95 8.68 -6.25 -14.35
N THR A 96 9.20 -6.90 -15.39
CA THR A 96 8.74 -8.21 -15.87
C THR A 96 9.15 -9.33 -14.91
N ALA A 97 10.41 -9.29 -14.42
CA ALA A 97 10.93 -10.20 -13.41
C ALA A 97 10.17 -10.04 -12.09
N GLN A 98 9.84 -8.80 -11.72
CA GLN A 98 9.05 -8.54 -10.52
C GLN A 98 7.58 -8.91 -10.71
N SER A 99 7.01 -8.74 -11.90
CA SER A 99 5.66 -9.24 -12.23
C SER A 99 5.60 -10.77 -12.17
N THR A 100 6.61 -11.48 -12.68
CA THR A 100 6.67 -12.95 -12.60
C THR A 100 7.01 -13.46 -11.19
N SER A 101 7.79 -12.71 -10.41
CA SER A 101 8.03 -12.94 -8.99
C SER A 101 6.76 -12.73 -8.16
N LEU A 102 5.98 -11.68 -8.45
CA LEU A 102 4.66 -11.46 -7.88
C LEU A 102 3.71 -12.59 -8.25
N LEU A 103 3.71 -13.08 -9.49
CA LEU A 103 2.87 -14.22 -9.92
C LEU A 103 3.27 -15.54 -9.23
N ARG A 104 4.56 -15.83 -9.05
CA ARG A 104 5.03 -17.03 -8.33
C ARG A 104 4.89 -16.91 -6.80
N GLY A 105 5.08 -15.71 -6.25
CA GLY A 105 4.89 -15.36 -4.84
C GLY A 105 3.43 -15.11 -4.44
N SER A 106 2.52 -15.02 -5.43
CA SER A 106 1.09 -14.73 -5.24
C SER A 106 0.41 -15.73 -4.32
N ILE A 107 0.78 -17.02 -4.37
CA ILE A 107 0.18 -18.03 -3.49
C ILE A 107 0.55 -17.76 -2.04
N ASN A 108 1.83 -17.50 -1.74
CA ASN A 108 2.26 -17.20 -0.37
C ASN A 108 1.66 -15.89 0.14
N GLN A 109 1.59 -14.87 -0.72
CA GLN A 109 0.97 -13.57 -0.38
C GLN A 109 -0.55 -13.72 -0.15
N ALA A 110 -1.25 -14.50 -0.99
CA ALA A 110 -2.68 -14.79 -0.82
C ALA A 110 -2.93 -15.60 0.46
N VAL A 111 -2.11 -16.62 0.74
CA VAL A 111 -2.18 -17.40 1.98
C VAL A 111 -1.95 -16.50 3.19
N MET A 112 -0.93 -15.64 3.18
CA MET A 112 -0.67 -14.69 4.26
C MET A 112 -1.81 -13.68 4.43
N PHE A 113 -2.39 -13.19 3.33
CA PHE A 113 -3.54 -12.29 3.36
C PHE A 113 -4.75 -12.97 4.02
N VAL A 114 -5.12 -14.16 3.56
CA VAL A 114 -6.22 -14.96 4.14
C VAL A 114 -5.93 -15.29 5.60
N LEU A 115 -4.71 -15.71 5.92
CA LEU A 115 -4.30 -16.03 7.28
C LEU A 115 -4.36 -14.81 8.20
N THR A 116 -4.00 -13.63 7.71
CA THR A 116 -4.10 -12.37 8.47
C THR A 116 -5.55 -12.09 8.86
N PHE A 117 -6.48 -12.16 7.91
CA PHE A 117 -7.91 -11.97 8.20
C PHE A 117 -8.50 -13.08 9.05
N TYR A 118 -8.04 -14.32 8.86
CA TYR A 118 -8.40 -15.45 9.70
C TYR A 118 -7.96 -15.22 11.16
N LEU A 119 -6.70 -14.87 11.39
CA LEU A 119 -6.20 -14.57 12.73
C LEU A 119 -6.91 -13.36 13.34
N LEU A 120 -7.14 -12.31 12.55
CA LEU A 120 -7.91 -11.15 12.97
C LEU A 120 -9.32 -11.54 13.43
N PHE A 121 -10.00 -12.45 12.70
CA PHE A 121 -11.30 -12.97 13.09
C PHE A 121 -11.27 -13.65 14.46
N TYR A 122 -10.32 -14.57 14.68
CA TYR A 122 -10.20 -15.27 15.97
C TYR A 122 -9.79 -14.31 17.10
N PHE A 123 -8.92 -13.33 16.84
CA PHE A 123 -8.55 -12.30 17.82
C PHE A 123 -9.73 -11.41 18.22
N LEU A 124 -10.60 -11.01 17.29
CA LEU A 124 -11.80 -10.24 17.64
C LEU A 124 -12.83 -11.12 18.37
N ARG A 125 -13.06 -12.35 17.89
CA ARG A 125 -14.05 -13.28 18.45
C ARG A 125 -13.69 -13.71 19.87
N ASP A 126 -12.44 -14.13 20.08
CA ASP A 126 -11.98 -14.75 21.32
C ASP A 126 -11.23 -13.75 22.22
N ARG A 127 -11.43 -12.44 22.00
CA ARG A 127 -10.73 -11.35 22.71
C ARG A 127 -10.76 -11.51 24.23
N GLU A 128 -11.90 -11.88 24.81
CA GLU A 128 -12.05 -12.02 26.27
C GLU A 128 -11.23 -13.19 26.81
N SER A 129 -11.18 -14.30 26.05
CA SER A 129 -10.39 -15.47 26.42
C SER A 129 -8.89 -15.20 26.27
N ALA A 130 -8.50 -14.45 25.23
CA ALA A 130 -7.12 -14.01 25.04
C ALA A 130 -6.66 -13.07 26.16
N LEU A 131 -7.46 -12.05 26.50
CA LEU A 131 -7.17 -11.10 27.59
C LEU A 131 -7.09 -11.80 28.95
N ARG A 132 -8.02 -12.72 29.24
CA ARG A 132 -7.95 -13.54 30.46
C ARG A 132 -6.71 -14.45 30.51
N GLY A 133 -6.25 -14.94 29.36
CA GLY A 133 -5.00 -15.70 29.26
C GLY A 133 -3.79 -14.85 29.64
N ILE A 134 -3.74 -13.62 29.12
CA ILE A 134 -2.68 -12.64 29.44
C ILE A 134 -2.72 -12.29 30.94
N GLU A 135 -3.89 -12.05 31.51
CA GLU A 135 -4.05 -11.77 32.94
C GLU A 135 -3.57 -12.92 33.84
N ARG A 136 -3.74 -14.17 33.42
CA ARG A 136 -3.30 -15.36 34.18
C ARG A 136 -1.80 -15.63 34.09
N LEU A 137 -1.18 -15.27 32.97
CA LEU A 137 0.26 -15.45 32.73
C LEU A 137 1.09 -14.27 33.25
N SER A 138 0.44 -13.14 33.51
CA SER A 138 1.08 -11.94 34.07
C SER A 138 1.51 -12.16 35.52
N PRO A 139 2.76 -11.83 35.88
CA PRO A 139 3.21 -11.84 37.28
C PRO A 139 2.66 -10.66 38.10
N LEU A 140 1.97 -9.70 37.47
CA LEU A 140 1.39 -8.52 38.11
C LEU A 140 0.01 -8.80 38.72
N ARG A 141 -0.44 -7.94 39.66
CA ARG A 141 -1.83 -7.99 40.14
C ARG A 141 -2.81 -7.76 38.99
N THR A 142 -3.98 -8.39 39.07
CA THR A 142 -5.03 -8.28 38.04
C THR A 142 -5.39 -6.84 37.72
N ALA A 143 -5.47 -5.96 38.73
CA ALA A 143 -5.76 -4.55 38.56
C ALA A 143 -4.66 -3.79 37.78
N GLU A 144 -3.40 -4.11 38.02
CA GLU A 144 -2.26 -3.49 37.33
C GLU A 144 -2.14 -4.00 35.88
N THR A 145 -2.39 -5.29 35.67
CA THR A 145 -2.43 -5.89 34.32
C THR A 145 -3.55 -5.26 33.48
N ALA A 146 -4.76 -5.13 34.05
CA ALA A 146 -5.89 -4.50 33.38
C ALA A 146 -5.61 -3.02 33.04
N TYR A 147 -5.01 -2.27 33.96
CA TYR A 147 -4.60 -0.87 33.71
C TYR A 147 -3.54 -0.74 32.62
N THR A 148 -2.58 -1.67 32.58
CA THR A 148 -1.53 -1.67 31.54
C THR A 148 -2.12 -2.01 30.17
N LEU A 149 -3.01 -3.01 30.10
CA LEU A 149 -3.71 -3.38 28.87
C LEU A 149 -4.58 -2.23 28.34
N SER A 150 -5.28 -1.49 29.21
CA SER A 150 -6.06 -0.34 28.77
C SER A 150 -5.19 0.80 28.25
N ARG A 151 -4.07 1.10 28.92
CA ARG A 151 -3.07 2.08 28.43
C ARG A 151 -2.47 1.72 27.08
N LEU A 152 -2.14 0.44 26.88
CA LEU A 152 -1.67 -0.07 25.59
C LEU A 152 -2.74 0.08 24.52
N ALA A 153 -4.00 -0.26 24.83
CA ALA A 153 -5.11 -0.10 23.89
C ALA A 153 -5.33 1.38 23.50
N GLU A 154 -5.26 2.32 24.46
CA GLU A 154 -5.31 3.76 24.19
C GLU A 154 -4.18 4.20 23.26
N THR A 155 -2.95 3.74 23.54
CA THR A 155 -1.76 4.11 22.77
C THR A 155 -1.84 3.58 21.33
N VAL A 156 -2.18 2.30 21.17
CA VAL A 156 -2.37 1.68 19.85
C VAL A 156 -3.48 2.39 19.09
N HIS A 157 -4.58 2.75 19.76
CA HIS A 157 -5.67 3.48 19.13
C HIS A 157 -5.24 4.87 18.64
N ALA A 158 -4.48 5.61 19.45
CA ALA A 158 -3.93 6.91 19.08
C ALA A 158 -2.97 6.80 17.89
N ILE A 159 -2.09 5.80 17.89
CA ILE A 159 -1.16 5.54 16.77
C ILE A 159 -1.95 5.24 15.49
N LEU A 160 -2.94 4.35 15.55
CA LEU A 160 -3.75 3.99 14.38
C LEU A 160 -4.48 5.20 13.80
N ILE A 161 -5.10 6.04 14.63
CA ILE A 161 -5.78 7.26 14.18
C ILE A 161 -4.76 8.24 13.57
N GLY A 162 -3.61 8.42 14.23
CA GLY A 162 -2.54 9.28 13.73
C GLY A 162 -2.04 8.84 12.35
N THR A 163 -1.73 7.56 12.18
CA THR A 163 -1.29 6.99 10.90
C THR A 163 -2.34 7.18 9.80
N VAL A 164 -3.62 6.91 10.08
CA VAL A 164 -4.69 7.09 9.09
C VAL A 164 -4.86 8.55 8.70
N LEU A 165 -4.75 9.47 9.66
CA LEU A 165 -4.86 10.90 9.40
C LEU A 165 -3.69 11.41 8.56
N VAL A 166 -2.47 11.01 8.89
CA VAL A 166 -1.27 11.33 8.09
C VAL A 166 -1.39 10.76 6.68
N ALA A 167 -1.82 9.51 6.54
CA ALA A 167 -2.04 8.88 5.24
C ALA A 167 -3.09 9.60 4.39
N ALA A 168 -4.19 10.05 5.00
CA ALA A 168 -5.22 10.82 4.31
C ALA A 168 -4.69 12.17 3.83
N VAL A 169 -3.97 12.90 4.68
CA VAL A 169 -3.35 14.18 4.31
C VAL A 169 -2.30 13.98 3.21
N GLN A 170 -1.42 12.99 3.36
CA GLN A 170 -0.37 12.69 2.38
C GLN A 170 -0.94 12.26 1.03
N GLY A 171 -1.93 11.37 1.02
CA GLY A 171 -2.54 10.90 -0.22
C GLY A 171 -3.34 11.99 -0.94
N THR A 172 -4.07 12.84 -0.20
CA THR A 172 -4.80 13.96 -0.79
C THR A 172 -3.86 15.03 -1.36
N LEU A 173 -2.83 15.43 -0.61
CA LEU A 173 -1.83 16.37 -1.11
C LEU A 173 -1.07 15.82 -2.31
N GLY A 174 -0.64 14.56 -2.26
CA GLY A 174 0.04 13.89 -3.37
C GLY A 174 -0.82 13.86 -4.64
N GLY A 175 -2.10 13.50 -4.51
CA GLY A 175 -3.04 13.51 -5.64
C GLY A 175 -3.30 14.91 -6.18
N LEU A 176 -3.43 15.91 -5.32
CA LEU A 176 -3.61 17.31 -5.72
C LEU A 176 -2.38 17.87 -6.46
N ILE A 177 -1.17 17.53 -6.02
CA ILE A 177 0.07 17.93 -6.69
C ILE A 177 0.13 17.32 -8.10
N PHE A 178 -0.14 16.02 -8.24
CA PHE A 178 -0.17 15.36 -9.55
C PHE A 178 -1.21 15.98 -10.48
N TRP A 179 -2.39 16.30 -9.94
CA TRP A 179 -3.46 16.95 -10.70
C TRP A 179 -3.04 18.35 -11.15
N TRP A 180 -2.43 19.14 -10.26
CA TRP A 180 -1.99 20.50 -10.56
C TRP A 180 -0.85 20.53 -11.59
N LEU A 181 0.08 19.58 -11.52
CA LEU A 181 1.19 19.45 -12.47
C LEU A 181 0.76 18.85 -13.83
N GLY A 182 -0.52 18.47 -13.99
CA GLY A 182 -1.02 17.85 -15.21
C GLY A 182 -0.43 16.45 -15.46
N LEU A 183 0.08 15.80 -14.40
CA LEU A 183 0.65 14.45 -14.50
C LEU A 183 -0.47 13.40 -14.68
N PRO A 184 -0.17 12.29 -15.36
CA PRO A 184 -1.14 11.22 -15.54
C PRO A 184 -1.56 10.64 -14.18
N THR A 185 -2.82 10.17 -14.13
CA THR A 185 -3.38 9.35 -13.04
C THR A 185 -3.20 9.88 -11.60
N PRO A 186 -3.59 11.14 -11.30
CA PRO A 186 -3.40 11.74 -9.98
C PRO A 186 -4.07 10.97 -8.83
N VAL A 187 -5.22 10.34 -9.09
CA VAL A 187 -5.95 9.53 -8.10
C VAL A 187 -5.16 8.26 -7.73
N PHE A 188 -4.49 7.63 -8.70
CA PHE A 188 -3.68 6.44 -8.45
C PHE A 188 -2.50 6.78 -7.55
N TRP A 189 -1.73 7.82 -7.90
CA TRP A 189 -0.56 8.24 -7.13
C TRP A 189 -0.91 8.76 -5.74
N GLY A 190 -2.00 9.52 -5.60
CA GLY A 190 -2.50 9.93 -4.29
C GLY A 190 -2.89 8.75 -3.41
N LEU A 191 -3.57 7.75 -3.96
CA LEU A 191 -3.99 6.57 -3.22
C LEU A 191 -2.80 5.64 -2.90
N ALA A 192 -1.86 5.48 -3.83
CA ALA A 192 -0.60 4.77 -3.59
C ALA A 192 0.21 5.42 -2.47
N MET A 193 0.41 6.74 -2.50
CA MET A 193 1.10 7.49 -1.44
C MET A 193 0.40 7.35 -0.08
N GLY A 194 -0.94 7.44 -0.05
CA GLY A 194 -1.72 7.22 1.16
C GLY A 194 -1.57 5.80 1.72
N LEU A 195 -1.66 4.77 0.88
CA LEU A 195 -1.48 3.38 1.30
C LEU A 195 -0.06 3.11 1.81
N LEU A 196 0.96 3.64 1.12
CA LEU A 196 2.35 3.51 1.51
C LEU A 196 2.64 4.19 2.86
N ALA A 197 1.97 5.32 3.15
CA ALA A 197 2.08 6.00 4.45
C ALA A 197 1.54 5.16 5.63
N ILE A 198 0.62 4.24 5.37
CA ILE A 198 0.08 3.34 6.39
C ILE A 198 1.05 2.20 6.72
N VAL A 199 1.91 1.80 5.77
CA VAL A 199 2.86 0.68 5.94
C VAL A 199 4.17 1.18 6.56
N PRO A 200 4.43 0.93 7.85
CA PRO A 200 5.62 1.47 8.53
C PRO A 200 6.93 0.90 7.96
N VAL A 201 6.88 -0.30 7.39
CA VAL A 201 8.04 -1.06 6.89
C VAL A 201 8.67 -0.42 5.64
N LEU A 202 7.87 0.27 4.81
CA LEU A 202 8.38 0.88 3.56
C LEU A 202 9.00 2.26 3.79
N GLY A 203 8.66 2.95 4.89
CA GLY A 203 9.28 4.22 5.27
C GLY A 203 10.75 4.10 5.69
N ALA A 204 11.15 2.93 6.22
CA ALA A 204 12.52 2.68 6.67
C ALA A 204 13.48 2.19 5.56
N PHE A 205 12.95 1.66 4.45
CA PHE A 205 13.77 1.06 3.38
C PHE A 205 14.26 2.08 2.33
N LEU A 206 13.64 3.25 2.24
CA LEU A 206 13.99 4.30 1.26
C LEU A 206 15.15 5.21 1.70
N ILE A 207 15.69 5.00 2.91
CA ILE A 207 16.72 5.86 3.52
C ILE A 207 17.94 5.02 4.00
N TRP A 208 18.10 3.77 3.56
CA TRP A 208 19.28 2.96 3.91
C TRP A 208 19.86 2.22 2.72
#